data_AF-B3CBY7-F1
#
_entry.id   AF-B3CBY7-F1
#
_cell.length_a   1.000
_cell.length_b   1.000
_cell.length_c   1.000
_cell.angle_alpha   90.00
_cell.angle_beta   90.00
_cell.angle_gamma   90.00
#
_symmetry.space_group_name_H-M   'P 1'
#
loop_
_entity.id
_entity.type
_entity.pdbx_description
1 polymer ?
#
loop_
_entity_poly.entity_id
_entity_poly.type
_entity_poly.pdbx_seq_one_letter_code
_entity_poly.pdbx_strand_id
1 'polypeptide(L)'
;MKKQDFLFIILVVVVFLPFFLSDAVYDWYKSFNAEHGMVMSFLKFAILSSLGEVLGLRISAGVYNRKGFGIIPRMVVWGILGMGINAAMIIFSKGVPQFMEYMGMANAAATFTSEAMSLDKVLVALAISVTMNTIFAPVFMTFHKITDTHILMCGGSIKSLITPIPMTKIITGLNWNVQWNFVFKKTIPFFWYPAHTITFMLPPDMRVLFAALLGIVLGVLLAVAARK
;
A
#
# COMPACT_ATOMS: atom_id res chain seq x y z
N MET A 1 16.80 -18.00 -15.68
CA MET A 1 16.84 -16.85 -14.76
C MET A 1 18.14 -16.09 -14.99
N LYS A 2 18.11 -14.76 -15.04
CA LYS A 2 19.30 -13.92 -15.23
C LYS A 2 20.07 -13.78 -13.90
N LYS A 3 21.37 -13.47 -13.93
CA LYS A 3 22.20 -13.20 -12.73
C LYS A 3 21.56 -12.20 -11.76
N GLN A 4 20.90 -11.17 -12.30
CA GLN A 4 20.19 -10.16 -11.51
C GLN A 4 18.99 -10.73 -10.74
N ASP A 5 18.33 -11.77 -11.26
CA ASP A 5 17.20 -12.42 -10.58
C ASP A 5 17.69 -13.15 -9.31
N PHE A 6 18.83 -13.85 -9.41
CA PHE A 6 19.46 -14.49 -8.25
C PHE A 6 19.88 -13.48 -7.19
N LEU A 7 20.54 -12.39 -7.59
CA LEU A 7 20.93 -11.32 -6.65
C LEU A 7 19.73 -10.69 -5.95
N PHE A 8 18.64 -10.47 -6.70
CA PHE A 8 17.40 -9.94 -6.13
C PHE A 8 16.78 -10.92 -5.11
N ILE A 9 16.70 -12.21 -5.44
CA ILE A 9 16.18 -13.24 -4.53
C ILE A 9 17.03 -13.30 -3.27
N ILE A 10 18.36 -13.33 -3.40
CA ILE A 10 19.28 -13.34 -2.26
C ILE A 10 19.05 -12.11 -1.38
N LEU A 11 18.91 -10.92 -1.97
CA LEU A 11 18.63 -9.69 -1.21
C LEU A 11 17.32 -9.80 -0.42
N VAL A 12 16.24 -10.27 -1.04
CA VAL A 12 14.95 -10.47 -0.37
C VAL A 12 15.08 -11.49 0.76
N VAL A 13 15.74 -12.64 0.51
CA VAL A 13 15.96 -13.66 1.53
C VAL A 13 16.76 -13.10 2.69
N VAL A 14 17.88 -12.42 2.45
CA VAL A 14 18.72 -11.85 3.52
C VAL A 14 17.96 -10.83 4.37
N VAL A 15 17.09 -10.02 3.76
CA VAL A 15 16.29 -9.02 4.48
C VAL A 15 15.20 -9.65 5.34
N PHE A 16 14.50 -10.68 4.85
CA PHE A 16 13.32 -11.23 5.54
C PHE A 16 13.62 -12.47 6.39
N LEU A 17 14.64 -13.26 6.05
CA LEU A 17 15.00 -14.49 6.75
C LEU A 17 15.21 -14.31 8.27
N PRO A 18 15.83 -13.22 8.78
CA PRO A 18 16.00 -13.03 10.22
C PRO A 18 14.69 -13.04 11.00
N PHE A 19 13.58 -12.58 10.41
CA PHE A 19 12.26 -12.58 11.04
C PHE A 19 11.64 -13.98 11.18
N PHE A 20 12.16 -14.98 10.46
CA PHE A 20 11.70 -16.37 10.52
C PHE A 20 12.62 -17.26 11.36
N LEU A 21 13.89 -16.87 11.54
CA LEU A 21 14.89 -17.68 12.24
C LEU A 21 15.20 -17.19 13.66
N SER A 22 14.77 -15.97 14.03
CA SER A 22 15.07 -15.39 15.34
C SER A 22 13.82 -14.81 16.00
N ASP A 23 13.37 -15.47 17.06
CA ASP A 23 12.28 -14.97 17.90
C ASP A 23 12.60 -13.60 18.49
N ALA A 24 13.86 -13.35 18.88
CA ALA A 24 14.30 -12.06 19.39
C ALA A 24 14.11 -10.92 18.37
N VAL A 25 14.44 -11.15 17.10
CA VAL A 25 14.22 -10.15 16.03
C VAL A 25 12.73 -9.93 15.77
N TYR A 26 11.95 -11.02 15.76
CA TYR A 26 10.51 -10.94 15.54
C TYR A 26 9.78 -10.24 16.70
N ASP A 27 10.15 -10.54 17.95
CA ASP A 27 9.59 -9.91 19.15
C ASP A 27 10.00 -8.44 19.26
N TRP A 28 11.24 -8.10 18.92
CA TRP A 28 11.66 -6.71 18.78
C TRP A 28 10.82 -5.98 17.74
N TYR A 29 10.60 -6.58 16.57
CA TYR A 29 9.76 -6.01 15.52
C TYR A 29 8.31 -5.79 15.99
N LYS A 30 7.70 -6.77 16.66
CA LYS A 30 6.34 -6.64 17.20
C LYS A 30 6.25 -5.49 18.20
N SER A 31 7.19 -5.43 19.14
CA SER A 31 7.25 -4.39 20.17
C SER A 31 7.46 -3.01 19.57
N PHE A 32 8.45 -2.87 18.68
CA PHE A 32 8.75 -1.62 18.00
C PHE A 32 7.59 -1.17 17.08
N ASN A 33 6.88 -2.11 16.43
CA ASN A 33 5.69 -1.78 15.65
C ASN A 33 4.52 -1.31 16.50
N ALA A 34 4.35 -1.86 17.71
CA ALA A 34 3.33 -1.41 18.64
C ALA A 34 3.63 0.01 19.17
N GLU A 35 4.88 0.29 19.54
CA GLU A 35 5.31 1.57 20.09
C GLU A 35 5.46 2.67 19.02
N HIS A 36 5.90 2.30 17.82
CA HIS A 36 6.25 3.22 16.74
C HIS A 36 5.55 2.87 15.42
N GLY A 37 4.24 2.61 15.47
CA GLY A 37 3.46 2.16 14.31
C GLY A 37 3.55 3.05 13.07
N MET A 38 3.70 4.37 13.23
CA MET A 38 3.89 5.29 12.10
C MET A 38 5.26 5.16 11.44
N VAL A 39 6.33 5.02 12.23
CA VAL A 39 7.68 4.78 11.72
C VAL A 39 7.73 3.41 11.02
N MET A 40 7.14 2.39 11.62
CA MET A 40 7.07 1.07 11.00
C MET A 40 6.22 1.05 9.74
N SER A 41 5.14 1.83 9.70
CA SER A 41 4.38 2.01 8.46
C SER A 41 5.24 2.64 7.36
N PHE A 42 6.02 3.68 7.68
CA PHE A 42 6.97 4.25 6.74
C PHE A 42 7.92 3.18 6.20
N LEU A 43 8.58 2.41 7.08
CA LEU A 43 9.55 1.40 6.68
C LEU A 43 8.92 0.27 5.86
N LYS A 44 7.75 -0.24 6.27
CA LYS A 44 7.01 -1.30 5.58
C LYS A 44 6.68 -0.90 4.14
N PHE A 45 6.08 0.28 3.94
CA PHE A 45 5.69 0.73 2.61
C PHE A 45 6.89 1.16 1.77
N ALA A 46 7.89 1.83 2.36
CA ALA A 46 9.13 2.18 1.67
C ALA A 46 9.80 0.96 1.04
N ILE A 47 9.85 -0.17 1.77
CA ILE A 47 10.47 -1.41 1.29
C ILE A 47 9.52 -2.18 0.36
N LEU A 48 8.32 -2.56 0.85
CA LEU A 48 7.46 -3.51 0.16
C LEU A 48 6.79 -2.92 -1.08
N SER A 49 6.30 -1.68 -1.01
CA SER A 49 5.64 -1.07 -2.17
C SER A 49 6.65 -0.72 -3.28
N SER A 50 7.84 -0.27 -2.91
CA SER A 50 8.94 -0.06 -3.88
C SER A 50 9.42 -1.38 -4.48
N LEU A 51 9.49 -2.46 -3.70
CA LEU A 51 9.77 -3.81 -4.23
C LEU A 51 8.71 -4.23 -5.26
N GLY A 52 7.44 -3.93 -5.01
CA GLY A 52 6.34 -4.15 -5.96
C GLY A 52 6.55 -3.43 -7.30
N GLU A 53 6.93 -2.16 -7.26
CA GLU A 53 7.23 -1.39 -8.47
C GLU A 53 8.48 -1.90 -9.21
N VAL A 54 9.52 -2.28 -8.47
CA VAL A 54 10.76 -2.87 -9.03
C VAL A 54 10.47 -4.22 -9.69
N LEU A 55 9.64 -5.06 -9.07
CA LEU A 55 9.16 -6.32 -9.67
C LEU A 55 8.29 -6.07 -10.90
N GLY A 56 7.42 -5.06 -10.85
CA GLY A 56 6.63 -4.62 -12.00
C GLY A 56 7.52 -4.19 -13.17
N LEU A 57 8.62 -3.47 -12.91
CA LEU A 57 9.62 -3.12 -13.93
C LEU A 57 10.35 -4.36 -14.46
N ARG A 58 10.70 -5.30 -13.59
CA ARG A 58 11.36 -6.55 -13.99
C ARG A 58 10.48 -7.38 -14.91
N ILE A 59 9.18 -7.44 -14.63
CA ILE A 59 8.20 -8.10 -15.49
C ILE A 59 8.05 -7.27 -16.76
N SER A 60 7.62 -6.01 -16.72
CA SER A 60 7.36 -5.25 -17.95
C SER A 60 8.57 -5.06 -18.87
N ALA A 61 9.75 -4.73 -18.33
CA ALA A 61 10.93 -4.31 -19.10
C ALA A 61 12.15 -5.24 -18.98
N GLY A 62 12.07 -6.31 -18.17
CA GLY A 62 13.16 -7.28 -18.05
C GLY A 62 14.37 -6.82 -17.24
N VAL A 63 14.27 -5.69 -16.53
CA VAL A 63 15.32 -5.08 -15.70
C VAL A 63 14.78 -4.65 -14.34
N TYR A 64 15.62 -4.64 -13.30
CA TYR A 64 15.23 -4.21 -11.95
C TYR A 64 15.39 -2.70 -11.72
N ASN A 65 16.10 -2.00 -12.62
CA ASN A 65 16.27 -0.56 -12.57
C ASN A 65 16.56 -0.05 -13.98
N ARG A 66 16.20 1.20 -14.25
CA ARG A 66 16.58 1.93 -15.47
C ARG A 66 16.85 3.40 -15.16
N LYS A 67 17.65 4.06 -15.97
CA LYS A 67 17.88 5.51 -15.85
C LYS A 67 16.52 6.23 -15.84
N GLY A 68 16.32 7.14 -14.89
CA GLY A 68 15.05 7.83 -14.71
C GLY A 68 14.08 7.16 -13.73
N PHE A 69 14.28 5.90 -13.32
CA PHE A 69 13.31 5.19 -12.48
C PHE A 69 13.26 5.75 -11.05
N GLY A 70 14.41 5.90 -10.40
CA GLY A 70 14.51 6.54 -9.07
C GLY A 70 13.99 5.69 -7.91
N ILE A 71 14.64 4.55 -7.61
CA ILE A 71 14.23 3.66 -6.51
C ILE A 71 14.23 4.40 -5.16
N ILE A 72 15.30 5.11 -4.81
CA ILE A 72 15.43 5.80 -3.52
C ILE A 72 14.33 6.85 -3.30
N PRO A 73 14.09 7.81 -4.22
CA PRO A 73 13.01 8.77 -4.00
C PRO A 73 11.62 8.10 -3.95
N ARG A 74 11.40 7.00 -4.68
CA ARG A 74 10.17 6.20 -4.56
C ARG A 74 10.02 5.56 -3.18
N MET A 75 11.09 5.02 -2.61
CA MET A 75 11.06 4.46 -1.25
C MET A 75 10.65 5.51 -0.22
N VAL A 76 11.20 6.72 -0.30
CA VAL A 76 10.85 7.81 0.62
C VAL A 76 9.38 8.22 0.43
N VAL A 77 8.94 8.43 -0.81
CA VAL A 77 7.55 8.77 -1.10
C VAL A 77 6.60 7.66 -0.61
N TRP A 78 6.89 6.40 -0.90
CA TRP A 78 6.09 5.27 -0.42
C TRP A 78 6.05 5.20 1.09
N GLY A 79 7.14 5.50 1.79
CA GLY A 79 7.13 5.56 3.25
C GLY A 79 6.16 6.63 3.78
N ILE A 80 6.18 7.84 3.22
CA ILE A 80 5.25 8.92 3.61
C ILE A 80 3.81 8.54 3.27
N LEU A 81 3.58 7.98 2.09
CA LEU A 81 2.28 7.48 1.67
C LEU A 81 1.77 6.36 2.58
N GLY A 82 2.68 5.46 3.01
CA GLY A 82 2.39 4.39 3.95
C GLY A 82 1.88 4.91 5.29
N MET A 83 2.52 5.94 5.83
CA MET A 83 2.05 6.63 7.03
C MET A 83 0.61 7.14 6.85
N GLY A 84 0.30 7.73 5.70
CA GLY A 84 -1.06 8.16 5.35
C GLY A 84 -2.05 6.99 5.27
N ILE A 85 -1.65 5.86 4.70
CA ILE A 85 -2.47 4.63 4.67
C ILE A 85 -2.74 4.12 6.09
N ASN A 86 -1.73 4.07 6.96
CA ASN A 86 -1.91 3.63 8.35
C ASN A 86 -2.87 4.56 9.11
N ALA A 87 -2.70 5.88 8.94
CA ALA A 87 -3.63 6.85 9.51
C ALA A 87 -5.07 6.63 9.01
N ALA A 88 -5.26 6.43 7.71
CA ALA A 88 -6.58 6.12 7.14
C ALA A 88 -7.15 4.82 7.73
N MET A 89 -6.37 3.74 7.82
CA MET A 89 -6.82 2.49 8.43
C MET A 89 -7.28 2.68 9.87
N ILE A 90 -6.54 3.45 10.68
CA ILE A 90 -6.93 3.75 12.07
C ILE A 90 -8.23 4.56 12.11
N ILE A 91 -8.34 5.60 11.30
CA ILE A 91 -9.51 6.48 11.26
C ILE A 91 -10.76 5.71 10.82
N PHE A 92 -10.71 5.04 9.67
CA PHE A 92 -11.89 4.36 9.11
C PHE A 92 -12.27 3.10 9.91
N SER A 93 -11.31 2.37 10.49
CA SER A 93 -11.62 1.20 11.32
C SER A 93 -12.30 1.54 12.64
N LYS A 94 -12.21 2.80 13.10
CA LYS A 94 -12.94 3.30 14.27
C LYS A 94 -14.22 4.05 13.87
N GLY A 95 -14.14 4.91 12.86
CA GLY A 95 -15.24 5.79 12.47
C GLY A 95 -16.37 5.07 11.75
N VAL A 96 -16.07 4.07 10.91
CA VAL A 96 -17.13 3.37 10.17
C VAL A 96 -18.02 2.51 11.08
N PRO A 97 -17.49 1.71 12.03
CA PRO A 97 -18.35 0.99 12.96
C PRO A 97 -19.25 1.92 13.80
N GLN A 98 -18.72 3.07 14.26
CA GLN A 98 -19.53 4.07 14.97
C GLN A 98 -20.63 4.65 14.07
N PHE A 99 -20.33 4.93 12.80
CA PHE A 99 -21.32 5.39 11.84
C PHE A 99 -22.39 4.32 11.56
N MET A 100 -22.01 3.04 11.50
CA MET A 100 -22.96 1.93 11.35
C MET A 100 -23.91 1.80 12.56
N GLU A 101 -23.40 2.00 13.78
CA GLU A 101 -24.22 2.07 14.99
C GLU A 101 -25.20 3.22 14.94
N TYR A 102 -24.75 4.40 14.50
CA TYR A 102 -25.64 5.54 14.24
C TYR A 102 -26.74 5.22 13.21
N MET A 103 -26.45 4.40 12.20
CA MET A 103 -27.43 3.94 11.21
C MET A 103 -28.33 2.80 11.71
N GLY A 104 -28.17 2.34 12.95
CA GLY A 104 -29.05 1.34 13.57
C GLY A 104 -28.50 -0.09 13.63
N MET A 105 -27.24 -0.34 13.24
CA MET A 105 -26.61 -1.64 13.49
C MET A 105 -26.21 -1.77 14.97
N ALA A 106 -26.78 -2.74 15.68
CA ALA A 106 -26.40 -2.96 17.08
C ALA A 106 -24.95 -3.45 17.20
N ASN A 107 -24.18 -2.82 18.10
CA ASN A 107 -22.84 -3.27 18.53
C ASN A 107 -21.82 -3.47 17.40
N ALA A 108 -21.84 -2.66 16.34
CA ALA A 108 -20.91 -2.81 15.21
C ALA A 108 -19.44 -2.66 15.63
N ALA A 109 -19.12 -1.74 16.54
CA ALA A 109 -17.76 -1.54 17.04
C ALA A 109 -17.27 -2.76 17.83
N ALA A 110 -18.10 -3.27 18.74
CA ALA A 110 -17.80 -4.47 19.52
C ALA A 110 -17.65 -5.71 18.62
N THR A 111 -18.51 -5.84 17.61
CA THR A 111 -18.46 -6.92 16.62
C THR A 111 -17.15 -6.91 15.83
N PHE A 112 -16.69 -5.72 15.42
CA PHE A 112 -15.44 -5.57 14.68
C PHE A 112 -14.20 -5.96 15.51
N THR A 113 -14.21 -5.67 16.81
CA THR A 113 -13.12 -6.01 17.73
C THR A 113 -13.17 -7.43 18.28
N SER A 114 -14.28 -8.15 18.08
CA SER A 114 -14.43 -9.53 18.55
C SER A 114 -13.38 -10.45 17.93
N GLU A 115 -12.78 -11.35 18.71
CA GLU A 115 -11.87 -12.37 18.19
C GLU A 115 -12.62 -13.39 17.32
N ALA A 116 -13.88 -13.69 17.66
CA ALA A 116 -14.69 -14.66 16.93
C ALA A 116 -15.01 -14.17 15.51
N MET A 117 -14.86 -15.05 14.53
CA MET A 117 -15.31 -14.80 13.17
C MET A 117 -16.83 -14.98 13.07
N SER A 118 -17.51 -13.95 12.59
CA SER A 118 -18.94 -13.95 12.31
C SER A 118 -19.22 -13.27 10.98
N LEU A 119 -20.38 -13.55 10.38
CA LEU A 119 -20.81 -12.85 9.17
C LEU A 119 -20.91 -11.33 9.41
N ASP A 120 -21.40 -10.92 10.58
CA ASP A 120 -21.49 -9.51 10.95
C ASP A 120 -20.11 -8.83 10.99
N LYS A 121 -19.08 -9.51 11.50
CA LYS A 121 -17.70 -9.00 11.47
C LYS A 121 -17.19 -8.84 10.04
N VAL A 122 -17.51 -9.78 9.14
CA VAL A 122 -17.18 -9.66 7.71
C VAL A 122 -17.89 -8.46 7.08
N LEU A 123 -19.16 -8.24 7.42
CA LEU A 123 -19.95 -7.10 6.92
C LEU A 123 -19.40 -5.76 7.42
N VAL A 124 -19.01 -5.67 8.70
CA VAL A 124 -18.36 -4.46 9.23
C VAL A 124 -17.00 -4.23 8.58
N ALA A 125 -16.17 -5.27 8.42
CA ALA A 125 -14.89 -5.17 7.70
C ALA A 125 -15.07 -4.73 6.24
N LEU A 126 -16.10 -5.24 5.56
CA LEU A 126 -16.47 -4.83 4.21
C LEU A 126 -16.91 -3.38 4.18
N ALA A 127 -17.74 -2.92 5.11
CA ALA A 127 -18.15 -1.53 5.20
C ALA A 127 -16.95 -0.61 5.41
N ILE A 128 -16.04 -0.94 6.34
CA ILE A 128 -14.80 -0.18 6.55
C ILE A 128 -14.00 -0.11 5.24
N SER A 129 -13.83 -1.25 4.57
CA SER A 129 -13.09 -1.33 3.31
C SER A 129 -13.72 -0.48 2.21
N VAL A 130 -15.02 -0.60 1.98
CA VAL A 130 -15.74 0.15 0.94
C VAL A 130 -15.67 1.65 1.24
N THR A 131 -15.94 2.07 2.47
CA THR A 131 -15.94 3.50 2.84
C THR A 131 -14.54 4.09 2.73
N MET A 132 -13.51 3.43 3.28
CA MET A 132 -12.13 3.90 3.18
C MET A 132 -11.70 4.00 1.72
N ASN A 133 -11.92 2.96 0.93
CA ASN A 133 -11.48 2.95 -0.45
C ASN A 133 -12.33 3.85 -1.37
N THR A 134 -13.57 4.20 -1.01
CA THR A 134 -14.37 5.17 -1.77
C THR A 134 -13.89 6.60 -1.52
N ILE A 135 -13.56 6.93 -0.27
CA ILE A 135 -13.27 8.31 0.15
C ILE A 135 -11.76 8.62 0.06
N PHE A 136 -10.92 7.76 0.62
CA PHE A 136 -9.48 7.99 0.73
C PHE A 136 -8.71 7.56 -0.52
N ALA A 137 -9.01 6.38 -1.08
CA ALA A 137 -8.19 5.82 -2.15
C ALA A 137 -8.10 6.68 -3.43
N PRO A 138 -9.17 7.36 -3.92
CA PRO A 138 -9.06 8.20 -5.11
C PRO A 138 -8.10 9.38 -4.95
N VAL A 139 -8.14 10.02 -3.78
CA VAL A 139 -7.22 11.11 -3.42
C VAL A 139 -5.81 10.57 -3.30
N PHE A 140 -5.64 9.47 -2.56
CA PHE A 140 -4.35 8.81 -2.36
C PHE A 140 -3.69 8.39 -3.67
N MET A 141 -4.41 7.67 -4.55
CA MET A 141 -3.86 7.16 -5.81
C MET A 141 -3.54 8.27 -6.80
N THR A 142 -4.32 9.35 -6.79
CA THR A 142 -4.00 10.56 -7.56
C THR A 142 -2.72 11.19 -7.04
N PHE A 143 -2.57 11.35 -5.72
CA PHE A 143 -1.37 11.93 -5.12
C PHE A 143 -0.12 11.06 -5.31
N HIS A 144 -0.25 9.73 -5.20
CA HIS A 144 0.80 8.79 -5.57
C HIS A 144 1.20 8.97 -7.04
N LYS A 145 0.23 9.08 -7.96
CA LYS A 145 0.54 9.28 -9.38
C LYS A 145 1.23 10.62 -9.64
N ILE A 146 0.87 11.67 -8.91
CA ILE A 146 1.52 12.98 -9.01
C ILE A 146 2.98 12.88 -8.57
N THR A 147 3.23 12.32 -7.39
CA THR A 147 4.59 12.17 -6.83
C THR A 147 5.47 11.26 -7.69
N ASP A 148 4.91 10.16 -8.21
CA ASP A 148 5.53 9.29 -9.20
C ASP A 148 5.96 10.06 -10.47
N THR A 149 5.03 10.85 -11.03
CA THR A 149 5.28 11.66 -12.22
C THR A 149 6.35 12.72 -11.97
N HIS A 150 6.34 13.35 -10.80
CA HIS A 150 7.37 14.32 -10.39
C HIS A 150 8.78 13.70 -10.31
N ILE A 151 8.90 12.50 -9.72
CA ILE A 151 10.16 11.75 -9.67
C ILE A 151 10.69 11.51 -11.10
N LEU A 152 9.82 11.10 -12.02
CA LEU A 152 10.19 10.88 -13.42
C LEU A 152 10.62 12.17 -14.12
N MET A 153 9.90 13.29 -13.90
CA MET A 153 10.27 14.61 -14.44
C MET A 153 11.64 15.09 -13.93
N CYS A 154 12.03 14.69 -12.72
CA CYS A 154 13.35 14.94 -12.13
C CYS A 154 14.41 13.89 -12.54
N GLY A 155 14.11 13.02 -13.52
CA GLY A 155 15.03 11.98 -13.98
C GLY A 155 15.35 10.92 -12.92
N GLY A 156 14.45 10.70 -11.95
CA GLY A 156 14.64 9.75 -10.85
C GLY A 156 15.69 10.18 -9.82
N SER A 157 16.13 11.44 -9.85
CA SER A 157 17.12 11.99 -8.92
C SER A 157 16.56 12.11 -7.50
N ILE A 158 17.41 11.89 -6.48
CA ILE A 158 17.08 12.16 -5.07
C ILE A 158 16.67 13.62 -4.85
N LYS A 159 17.16 14.55 -5.69
CA LYS A 159 16.75 15.96 -5.65
C LYS A 159 15.24 16.13 -5.79
N SER A 160 14.52 15.18 -6.40
CA SER A 160 13.05 15.23 -6.50
C SER A 160 12.34 15.36 -5.16
N LEU A 161 12.96 14.91 -4.06
CA LEU A 161 12.40 14.99 -2.71
C LEU A 161 12.40 16.41 -2.13
N ILE A 162 13.25 17.29 -2.65
CA ILE A 162 13.36 18.69 -2.21
C ILE A 162 12.96 19.68 -3.29
N THR A 163 12.94 19.26 -4.56
CA THR A 163 12.43 20.07 -5.66
C THR A 163 10.91 20.21 -5.53
N PRO A 164 10.36 21.44 -5.55
CA PRO A 164 8.92 21.66 -5.47
C PRO A 164 8.15 20.91 -6.58
N ILE A 165 7.03 20.29 -6.20
CA ILE A 165 6.17 19.56 -7.14
C ILE A 165 5.37 20.57 -7.97
N PRO A 166 5.43 20.55 -9.31
CA PRO A 166 4.61 21.40 -10.15
C PRO A 166 3.18 20.84 -10.23
N MET A 167 2.44 20.94 -9.11
CA MET A 167 1.14 20.29 -8.88
C MET A 167 0.14 20.54 -10.02
N THR A 168 -0.08 21.80 -10.38
CA THR A 168 -1.03 22.18 -11.44
C THR A 168 -0.68 21.49 -12.75
N LYS A 169 0.59 21.58 -13.19
CA LYS A 169 1.05 20.98 -14.45
C LYS A 169 0.83 19.47 -14.47
N ILE A 170 1.14 18.78 -13.37
CA ILE A 170 0.99 17.33 -13.30
C ILE A 170 -0.48 16.94 -13.27
N ILE A 171 -1.28 17.54 -12.39
CA ILE A 171 -2.72 17.24 -12.22
C ILE A 171 -3.47 17.45 -13.53
N THR A 172 -3.28 18.58 -14.20
CA THR A 172 -3.97 18.87 -15.47
C THR A 172 -3.46 17.99 -16.62
N GLY A 173 -2.23 17.49 -16.53
CA GLY A 173 -1.62 16.61 -17.52
C GLY A 173 -1.86 15.11 -17.28
N LEU A 174 -2.52 14.71 -16.18
CA LEU A 174 -2.83 13.31 -15.93
C LEU A 174 -3.77 12.75 -17.00
N ASN A 175 -3.57 11.49 -17.38
CA ASN A 175 -4.55 10.76 -18.18
C ASN A 175 -5.76 10.39 -17.32
N TRP A 176 -6.69 11.33 -17.17
CA TRP A 176 -7.91 11.17 -16.39
C TRP A 176 -8.82 10.06 -16.90
N ASN A 177 -8.75 9.73 -18.19
CA ASN A 177 -9.50 8.60 -18.73
C ASN A 177 -9.02 7.27 -18.14
N VAL A 178 -7.71 7.04 -18.05
CA VAL A 178 -7.15 5.84 -17.40
C VAL A 178 -7.37 5.88 -15.89
N GLN A 179 -7.14 7.05 -15.26
CA GLN A 179 -7.36 7.21 -13.82
C GLN A 179 -8.80 6.86 -13.43
N TRP A 180 -9.78 7.35 -14.18
CA TRP A 180 -11.19 7.09 -13.92
C TRP A 180 -11.61 5.66 -14.30
N ASN A 181 -11.43 5.27 -15.55
CA ASN A 181 -12.02 4.04 -16.09
C ASN A 181 -11.26 2.77 -15.70
N PHE A 182 -9.98 2.88 -15.36
CA PHE A 182 -9.19 1.75 -14.90
C PHE A 182 -8.97 1.80 -13.38
N VAL A 183 -8.34 2.86 -12.87
CA VAL A 183 -7.97 2.89 -11.45
C VAL A 183 -9.20 2.99 -10.54
N PHE A 184 -10.05 3.99 -10.74
CA PHE A 184 -11.18 4.23 -9.84
C PHE A 184 -12.34 3.27 -10.07
N LYS A 185 -12.70 2.99 -11.32
CA LYS A 185 -13.86 2.12 -11.62
C LYS A 185 -13.55 0.63 -11.54
N LYS A 186 -12.28 0.21 -11.69
CA LYS A 186 -11.93 -1.22 -11.71
C LYS A 186 -11.01 -1.60 -10.55
N THR A 187 -9.85 -0.95 -10.43
CA THR A 187 -8.88 -1.35 -9.40
C THR A 187 -9.44 -1.14 -8.00
N ILE A 188 -10.09 -0.02 -7.71
CA ILE A 188 -10.71 0.23 -6.40
C ILE A 188 -11.77 -0.84 -6.04
N PRO A 189 -12.83 -1.07 -6.84
CA PRO A 189 -13.88 -2.01 -6.46
C PRO A 189 -13.45 -3.48 -6.54
N PHE A 190 -12.71 -3.88 -7.58
CA PHE A 190 -12.43 -5.32 -7.82
C PHE A 190 -11.17 -5.82 -7.13
N PHE A 191 -10.24 -4.93 -6.76
CA PHE A 191 -9.02 -5.32 -6.06
C PHE A 191 -9.01 -4.78 -4.63
N TRP A 192 -9.18 -3.47 -4.45
CA TRP A 192 -8.98 -2.87 -3.13
C TRP A 192 -10.11 -3.11 -2.14
N TYR A 193 -11.38 -3.14 -2.57
CA TYR A 193 -12.48 -3.51 -1.67
C TYR A 193 -12.28 -4.91 -1.10
N PRO A 194 -12.15 -5.99 -1.90
CA PRO A 194 -11.97 -7.32 -1.32
C PRO A 194 -10.66 -7.46 -0.55
N ALA A 195 -9.56 -6.89 -1.04
CA ALA A 195 -8.26 -7.02 -0.37
C ALA A 195 -8.24 -6.29 0.98
N HIS A 196 -8.81 -5.09 1.08
CA HIS A 196 -8.92 -4.38 2.36
C HIS A 196 -9.99 -4.97 3.27
N THR A 197 -11.05 -5.61 2.76
CA THR A 197 -11.96 -6.40 3.61
C THR A 197 -11.20 -7.51 4.32
N ILE A 198 -10.36 -8.27 3.59
CA ILE A 198 -9.47 -9.27 4.20
C ILE A 198 -8.54 -8.60 5.21
N THR A 199 -7.94 -7.46 4.83
CA THR A 199 -7.05 -6.71 5.72
C THR A 199 -7.72 -6.35 7.05
N PHE A 200 -8.96 -5.87 7.03
CA PHE A 200 -9.68 -5.46 8.25
C PHE A 200 -10.18 -6.64 9.09
N MET A 201 -10.28 -7.84 8.51
CA MET A 201 -10.52 -9.07 9.28
C MET A 201 -9.29 -9.55 10.05
N LEU A 202 -8.07 -9.15 9.63
CA LEU A 202 -6.84 -9.51 10.31
C LEU A 202 -6.69 -8.79 11.67
N PRO A 203 -5.88 -9.35 12.59
CA PRO A 203 -5.44 -8.67 13.81
C PRO A 203 -4.87 -7.27 13.52
N PRO A 204 -5.12 -6.25 14.37
CA PRO A 204 -4.73 -4.87 14.14
C PRO A 204 -3.25 -4.66 13.77
N ASP A 205 -2.35 -5.40 14.41
CA ASP A 205 -0.90 -5.36 14.20
C ASP A 205 -0.46 -5.91 12.84
N MET A 206 -1.26 -6.79 12.23
CA MET A 206 -1.00 -7.39 10.91
C MET A 206 -1.51 -6.55 9.74
N ARG A 207 -2.52 -5.69 9.96
CA ARG A 207 -3.25 -4.96 8.89
C ARG A 207 -2.32 -4.15 7.99
N VAL A 208 -1.44 -3.35 8.61
CA VAL A 208 -0.51 -2.47 7.91
C VAL A 208 0.53 -3.26 7.10
N LEU A 209 1.02 -4.37 7.66
CA LEU A 209 1.97 -5.24 6.97
C LEU A 209 1.30 -5.90 5.75
N PHE A 210 0.10 -6.45 5.94
CA PHE A 210 -0.66 -7.06 4.85
C PHE A 210 -0.99 -6.05 3.75
N ALA A 211 -1.39 -4.83 4.11
CA ALA A 211 -1.61 -3.75 3.15
C ALA A 211 -0.36 -3.39 2.34
N ALA A 212 0.81 -3.36 2.97
CA ALA A 212 2.07 -3.12 2.28
C ALA A 212 2.41 -4.25 1.29
N LEU A 213 2.11 -5.51 1.63
CA LEU A 213 2.25 -6.67 0.73
C LEU A 213 1.31 -6.58 -0.49
N LEU A 214 0.11 -6.03 -0.35
CA LEU A 214 -0.79 -5.80 -1.48
C LEU A 214 -0.17 -4.91 -2.57
N GLY A 215 0.76 -4.01 -2.20
CA GLY A 215 1.55 -3.22 -3.16
C GLY A 215 2.40 -4.09 -4.08
N ILE A 216 2.98 -5.19 -3.57
CA ILE A 216 3.71 -6.18 -4.37
C ILE A 216 2.75 -6.92 -5.30
N VAL A 217 1.64 -7.42 -4.75
CA VAL A 217 0.64 -8.18 -5.50
C VAL A 217 0.10 -7.36 -6.67
N LEU A 218 -0.30 -6.10 -6.41
CA LEU A 218 -0.82 -5.23 -7.45
C LEU A 218 0.24 -4.91 -8.52
N GLY A 219 1.48 -4.62 -8.10
CA GLY A 219 2.60 -4.37 -9.02
C GLY A 219 2.84 -5.53 -9.98
N VAL A 220 2.78 -6.77 -9.49
CA VAL A 220 2.88 -7.98 -10.31
C VAL A 220 1.67 -8.14 -11.23
N LEU A 221 0.45 -8.01 -10.71
CA LEU A 221 -0.78 -8.18 -11.49
C LEU A 221 -0.85 -7.20 -12.67
N LEU A 222 -0.55 -5.91 -12.42
CA LEU A 222 -0.56 -4.88 -13.47
C LEU A 222 0.52 -5.13 -14.52
N ALA A 223 1.71 -5.56 -14.11
CA ALA A 223 2.80 -5.83 -15.05
C ALA A 223 2.54 -7.07 -15.92
N VAL A 224 1.86 -8.08 -15.38
CA VAL A 224 1.40 -9.24 -16.17
C VAL A 224 0.28 -8.85 -17.13
N ALA A 225 -0.69 -8.05 -16.66
CA ALA A 225 -1.79 -7.59 -17.49
C ALA A 225 -1.31 -6.74 -18.69
N ALA A 226 -0.25 -5.93 -18.51
CA ALA A 226 0.32 -5.08 -19.55
C ALA A 226 1.16 -5.84 -20.61
N ARG A 227 1.40 -7.14 -20.44
CA ARG A 227 2.12 -7.99 -21.40
C ARG A 227 1.20 -8.74 -22.37
N LYS A 228 -0.11 -8.64 -22.19
CA LYS A 228 -1.11 -9.13 -23.15
C LYS A 228 -1.40 -8.05 -24.18
#